data_AF-A0A924F6L0-F1
#
_entry.id   AF-A0A924F6L0-F1
#
_cell.length_a   1.000
_cell.length_b   1.000
_cell.length_c   1.000
_cell.angle_alpha   90.00
_cell.angle_beta   90.00
_cell.angle_gamma   90.00
#
_symmetry.space_group_name_H-M   'P 1'
#
loop_
_entity.id
_entity.type
_entity.pdbx_description
1 polymer ?
#
loop_
_entity_poly.entity_id
_entity_poly.type
_entity_poly.pdbx_seq_one_letter_code
_entity_poly.pdbx_strand_id
1 'polypeptide(L)'
;MNIKIAMLTIVGFTLFSFTNCSFVKNLNQYDHAAVVTAHPGATTVGLNILKGGGNAIDATIAVQFALAVVYPNAGNIGGGGFIVYRDNKGISNTLDYREKAPTNVSKDMYLDEKGNAITDKSLFGALASGVPGSVDGMVQAHNKYGKLDWKKDLQPAIDLAEKGFPITPQQADELNSRKADFQKYNQLPVAFVKEAQWKSGDLLKQPELAKTLKLIRDKGRAGFYEGPVAAAIISAMKYTKGVISKEDLKNYHAVWRKPVTGMYQNYKVISMPPPSSGGI
;
A
#
# COMPACT_ATOMS: atom_id res chain seq x y z
N MET A 1 -48.40 -27.85 -73.55
CA MET A 1 -49.31 -28.63 -72.71
C MET A 1 -48.79 -28.55 -71.28
N ASN A 2 -49.60 -28.01 -70.37
CA ASN A 2 -49.23 -27.39 -69.09
C ASN A 2 -48.38 -28.27 -68.16
N ILE A 3 -47.19 -27.80 -67.77
CA ILE A 3 -46.40 -28.35 -66.66
C ILE A 3 -46.59 -27.44 -65.46
N LYS A 4 -47.25 -27.96 -64.43
CA LYS A 4 -47.49 -27.28 -63.14
C LYS A 4 -46.15 -27.06 -62.41
N ILE A 5 -45.89 -25.82 -62.04
CA ILE A 5 -44.81 -25.42 -61.14
C ILE A 5 -45.31 -25.67 -59.70
N ALA A 6 -44.67 -26.59 -58.98
CA ALA A 6 -44.86 -26.78 -57.55
C ALA A 6 -43.71 -26.07 -56.81
N MET A 7 -44.05 -25.02 -56.08
CA MET A 7 -43.15 -24.21 -55.28
C MET A 7 -42.93 -24.93 -53.93
N LEU A 8 -41.74 -25.47 -53.71
CA LEU A 8 -41.36 -26.15 -52.46
C LEU A 8 -40.62 -25.17 -51.56
N THR A 9 -41.30 -24.67 -50.53
CA THR A 9 -40.73 -23.76 -49.52
C THR A 9 -39.95 -24.59 -48.49
N ILE A 10 -38.61 -24.57 -48.53
CA ILE A 10 -37.76 -25.18 -47.51
C ILE A 10 -37.55 -24.17 -46.38
N VAL A 11 -38.18 -24.41 -45.23
CA VAL A 11 -37.91 -23.67 -43.98
C VAL A 11 -36.75 -24.36 -43.28
N GLY A 12 -35.55 -23.78 -43.37
CA GLY A 12 -34.38 -24.25 -42.63
C GLY A 12 -34.45 -23.84 -41.16
N PHE A 13 -34.62 -24.82 -40.27
CA PHE A 13 -34.50 -24.64 -38.82
C PHE A 13 -33.05 -24.87 -38.42
N THR A 14 -32.24 -23.81 -38.35
CA THR A 14 -30.90 -23.86 -37.76
C THR A 14 -31.02 -23.86 -36.24
N LEU A 15 -30.86 -25.02 -35.61
CA LEU A 15 -30.66 -25.14 -34.17
C LEU A 15 -29.31 -24.50 -33.80
N PHE A 16 -29.35 -23.29 -33.24
CA PHE A 16 -28.22 -22.73 -32.49
C PHE A 16 -28.17 -23.42 -31.12
N SER A 17 -27.29 -24.41 -30.97
CA SER A 17 -26.90 -24.90 -29.64
C SER A 17 -26.10 -23.79 -28.94
N PHE A 18 -26.78 -23.06 -28.05
CA PHE A 18 -26.11 -22.26 -27.04
C PHE A 18 -25.44 -23.23 -26.05
N THR A 19 -24.17 -23.54 -26.28
CA THR A 19 -23.31 -24.09 -25.24
C THR A 19 -23.21 -23.04 -24.14
N ASN A 20 -23.98 -23.23 -23.07
CA ASN A 20 -23.81 -22.53 -21.81
C ASN A 20 -22.37 -22.74 -21.33
N CYS A 21 -21.52 -21.75 -21.58
CA CYS A 21 -20.22 -21.65 -20.95
C CYS A 21 -20.47 -21.26 -19.49
N SER A 22 -20.71 -22.25 -18.64
CA SER A 22 -20.78 -22.06 -17.20
C SER A 22 -19.37 -21.70 -16.72
N PHE A 23 -19.11 -20.40 -16.60
CA PHE A 23 -18.00 -19.85 -15.83
C PHE A 23 -18.21 -20.23 -14.36
N VAL A 24 -17.86 -21.45 -13.97
CA VAL A 24 -17.78 -21.84 -12.57
C VAL A 24 -16.52 -21.18 -12.02
N LYS A 25 -16.67 -19.95 -11.54
CA LYS A 25 -15.72 -19.36 -10.61
C LYS A 25 -15.79 -20.24 -9.35
N ASN A 26 -14.72 -21.01 -9.07
CA ASN A 26 -14.55 -21.62 -7.75
C ASN A 26 -14.48 -20.49 -6.72
N LEU A 27 -15.63 -20.12 -6.16
CA LEU A 27 -15.71 -19.21 -5.03
C LEU A 27 -15.29 -20.02 -3.81
N ASN A 28 -14.06 -19.81 -3.35
CA ASN A 28 -13.65 -20.32 -2.07
C ASN A 28 -14.51 -19.63 -0.99
N GLN A 29 -15.32 -20.42 -0.30
CA GLN A 29 -16.06 -19.98 0.87
C GLN A 29 -15.17 -20.14 2.10
N TYR A 30 -15.12 -19.10 2.95
CA TYR A 30 -14.38 -19.12 4.20
C TYR A 30 -15.35 -18.81 5.34
N ASP A 31 -15.38 -19.64 6.38
CA ASP A 31 -16.41 -19.57 7.44
C ASP A 31 -16.13 -18.52 8.53
N HIS A 32 -14.90 -17.96 8.57
CA HIS A 32 -14.47 -17.10 9.67
C HIS A 32 -13.94 -15.74 9.20
N ALA A 33 -12.89 -15.73 8.37
CA ALA A 33 -12.26 -14.51 7.91
C ALA A 33 -11.44 -14.74 6.64
N ALA A 34 -11.17 -13.65 5.92
CA ALA A 34 -10.26 -13.63 4.78
C ALA A 34 -9.34 -12.41 4.87
N VAL A 35 -8.10 -12.57 4.41
CA VAL A 35 -7.11 -11.50 4.24
C VAL A 35 -6.55 -11.64 2.82
N VAL A 36 -6.54 -10.55 2.07
CA VAL A 36 -6.05 -10.52 0.69
C VAL A 36 -5.07 -9.37 0.55
N THR A 37 -3.85 -9.67 0.09
CA THR A 37 -2.77 -8.69 -0.07
C THR A 37 -1.94 -9.03 -1.31
N ALA A 38 -1.09 -8.11 -1.75
CA ALA A 38 -0.20 -8.32 -2.88
C ALA A 38 0.96 -9.29 -2.60
N HIS A 39 1.18 -9.70 -1.34
CA HIS A 39 2.31 -10.56 -0.97
C HIS A 39 1.90 -11.67 0.02
N PRO A 40 2.19 -12.96 -0.26
CA PRO A 40 1.74 -14.07 0.58
C PRO A 40 2.26 -14.00 2.02
N GLY A 41 3.47 -13.46 2.23
CA GLY A 41 4.01 -13.20 3.56
C GLY A 41 3.15 -12.24 4.39
N ALA A 42 2.65 -11.15 3.79
CA ALA A 42 1.79 -10.20 4.48
C ALA A 42 0.39 -10.78 4.73
N THR A 43 -0.18 -11.52 3.76
CA THR A 43 -1.43 -12.27 3.96
C THR A 43 -1.32 -13.23 5.15
N THR A 44 -0.21 -13.97 5.25
CA THR A 44 0.05 -14.90 6.36
C THR A 44 0.11 -14.17 7.71
N VAL A 45 0.77 -13.01 7.75
CA VAL A 45 0.81 -12.15 8.95
C VAL A 45 -0.61 -11.75 9.37
N GLY A 46 -1.41 -11.20 8.47
CA GLY A 46 -2.79 -10.79 8.78
C GLY A 46 -3.66 -11.96 9.26
N LEU A 47 -3.58 -13.12 8.61
CA LEU A 47 -4.30 -14.32 9.05
C LEU A 47 -3.88 -14.77 10.45
N ASN A 48 -2.60 -14.72 10.78
CA ASN A 48 -2.11 -15.10 12.09
C ASN A 48 -2.58 -14.13 13.19
N ILE A 49 -2.69 -12.83 12.89
CA ILE A 49 -3.27 -11.84 13.82
C ILE A 49 -4.74 -12.15 14.10
N LEU A 50 -5.53 -12.45 13.06
CA LEU A 50 -6.93 -12.84 13.23
C LEU A 50 -7.08 -14.14 14.03
N LYS A 51 -6.27 -15.17 13.72
CA LYS A 51 -6.22 -16.41 14.50
C LYS A 51 -5.78 -16.18 15.96
N GLY A 52 -4.94 -15.19 16.19
CA GLY A 52 -4.52 -14.72 17.52
C GLY A 52 -5.57 -13.91 18.28
N GLY A 53 -6.79 -13.77 17.74
CA GLY A 53 -7.91 -13.09 18.38
C GLY A 53 -8.00 -11.58 18.10
N GLY A 54 -7.15 -11.06 17.20
CA GLY A 54 -7.23 -9.70 16.70
C GLY A 54 -8.44 -9.47 15.80
N ASN A 55 -8.80 -8.21 15.59
CA ASN A 55 -9.87 -7.81 14.69
C ASN A 55 -9.33 -7.38 13.32
N ALA A 56 -10.22 -6.90 12.44
CA ALA A 56 -9.86 -6.46 11.10
C ALA A 56 -8.85 -5.30 11.08
N ILE A 57 -8.87 -4.41 12.07
CA ILE A 57 -7.92 -3.29 12.17
C ILE A 57 -6.55 -3.78 12.66
N ASP A 58 -6.49 -4.64 13.68
CA ASP A 58 -5.23 -5.27 14.12
C ASP A 58 -4.55 -5.97 12.93
N ALA A 59 -5.31 -6.76 12.16
CA ALA A 59 -4.81 -7.45 10.97
C ALA A 59 -4.38 -6.47 9.87
N THR A 60 -5.10 -5.36 9.67
CA THR A 60 -4.74 -4.30 8.70
C THR A 60 -3.42 -3.65 9.08
N ILE A 61 -3.20 -3.32 10.35
CA ILE A 61 -1.97 -2.70 10.84
C ILE A 61 -0.78 -3.65 10.64
N ALA A 62 -0.94 -4.91 11.04
CA ALA A 62 0.11 -5.91 10.86
C ALA A 62 0.45 -6.15 9.39
N VAL A 63 -0.57 -6.18 8.51
CA VAL A 63 -0.39 -6.26 7.06
C VAL A 63 0.34 -5.03 6.51
N GLN A 64 -0.03 -3.81 6.93
CA GLN A 64 0.62 -2.58 6.47
C GLN A 64 2.13 -2.61 6.75
N PHE A 65 2.52 -2.93 8.00
CA PHE A 65 3.93 -3.00 8.37
C PHE A 65 4.63 -4.20 7.74
N ALA A 66 3.97 -5.35 7.57
CA ALA A 66 4.55 -6.48 6.86
C ALA A 66 4.83 -6.13 5.40
N LEU A 67 3.87 -5.50 4.70
CA LEU A 67 4.06 -5.03 3.31
C LEU A 67 5.17 -3.99 3.20
N ALA A 68 5.36 -3.12 4.20
CA ALA A 68 6.50 -2.21 4.25
C ALA A 68 7.87 -2.91 4.25
N VAL A 69 7.91 -4.21 4.57
CA VAL A 69 9.11 -5.05 4.54
C VAL A 69 9.14 -5.91 3.30
N VAL A 70 8.08 -6.68 3.05
CA VAL A 70 8.07 -7.75 2.03
C VAL A 70 7.60 -7.30 0.66
N TYR A 71 7.08 -6.07 0.53
CA TYR A 71 6.58 -5.53 -0.73
C TYR A 71 7.03 -4.06 -0.91
N PRO A 72 8.36 -3.79 -0.93
CA PRO A 72 8.91 -2.44 -0.82
C PRO A 72 8.70 -1.55 -2.06
N ASN A 73 8.20 -2.11 -3.16
CA ASN A 73 7.80 -1.34 -4.34
C ASN A 73 6.51 -0.52 -4.12
N ALA A 74 5.72 -0.83 -3.07
CA ALA A 74 4.53 -0.06 -2.70
C ALA A 74 4.23 -0.01 -1.20
N GLY A 75 4.37 -1.15 -0.50
CA GLY A 75 4.24 -1.19 0.96
C GLY A 75 5.29 -0.30 1.62
N ASN A 76 4.89 0.50 2.61
CA ASN A 76 5.76 1.57 3.08
C ASN A 76 5.48 2.04 4.53
N ILE A 77 6.51 2.66 5.10
CA ILE A 77 6.41 3.62 6.22
C ILE A 77 6.77 5.05 5.78
N GLY A 78 7.30 5.22 4.57
CA GLY A 78 7.78 6.49 4.01
C GLY A 78 6.80 7.17 3.05
N GLY A 79 5.59 6.63 2.86
CA GLY A 79 4.52 7.22 2.05
C GLY A 79 3.24 7.41 2.87
N GLY A 80 2.09 7.24 2.24
CA GLY A 80 0.77 7.41 2.86
C GLY A 80 -0.34 6.61 2.17
N GLY A 81 -1.59 6.91 2.50
CA GLY A 81 -2.74 6.18 1.97
C GLY A 81 -4.06 6.46 2.68
N PHE A 82 -4.97 5.48 2.58
CA PHE A 82 -6.33 5.58 3.11
C PHE A 82 -6.78 4.25 3.75
N ILE A 83 -7.64 4.32 4.77
CA ILE A 83 -8.43 3.19 5.26
C ILE A 83 -9.91 3.51 5.03
N VAL A 84 -10.65 2.58 4.43
CA VAL A 84 -12.11 2.57 4.46
C VAL A 84 -12.53 1.42 5.38
N TYR A 85 -13.20 1.76 6.48
CA TYR A 85 -13.56 0.83 7.53
C TYR A 85 -15.07 0.77 7.72
N ARG A 86 -15.58 -0.43 7.97
CA ARG A 86 -16.96 -0.69 8.37
C ARG A 86 -16.96 -1.71 9.50
N ASP A 87 -17.61 -1.37 10.61
CA ASP A 87 -17.74 -2.28 11.74
C ASP A 87 -18.92 -3.26 11.59
N ASN A 88 -19.05 -4.19 12.54
CA ASN A 88 -20.13 -5.17 12.58
C ASN A 88 -21.53 -4.58 12.85
N LYS A 89 -21.62 -3.32 13.30
CA LYS A 89 -22.87 -2.57 13.46
C LYS A 89 -23.24 -1.79 12.20
N GLY A 90 -22.39 -1.82 11.18
CA GLY A 90 -22.58 -1.10 9.92
C GLY A 90 -22.12 0.37 9.96
N ILE A 91 -21.50 0.83 11.04
CA ILE A 91 -20.91 2.16 11.13
C ILE A 91 -19.66 2.17 10.27
N SER A 92 -19.54 3.19 9.42
CA SER A 92 -18.44 3.33 8.48
C SER A 92 -17.64 4.59 8.74
N ASN A 93 -16.32 4.48 8.67
CA ASN A 93 -15.39 5.60 8.82
C ASN A 93 -14.27 5.48 7.80
N THR A 94 -13.61 6.61 7.53
CA THR A 94 -12.41 6.62 6.69
C THR A 94 -11.28 7.33 7.42
N LEU A 95 -10.06 6.86 7.21
CA LEU A 95 -8.85 7.51 7.71
C LEU A 95 -8.00 7.94 6.53
N ASP A 96 -7.74 9.23 6.45
CA ASP A 96 -6.81 9.85 5.52
C ASP A 96 -5.45 10.00 6.16
N TYR A 97 -4.49 9.20 5.72
CA TYR A 97 -3.09 9.32 6.06
C TYR A 97 -2.26 9.55 4.79
N ARG A 98 -2.82 10.30 3.83
CA ARG A 98 -2.11 10.75 2.64
C ARG A 98 -0.95 11.67 3.04
N GLU A 99 0.11 11.63 2.27
CA GLU A 99 1.25 12.54 2.45
C GLU A 99 0.81 14.00 2.35
N LYS A 100 1.50 14.88 3.07
CA LYS A 100 1.28 16.34 2.99
C LYS A 100 2.46 17.00 2.29
N ALA A 101 2.19 18.07 1.55
CA ALA A 101 3.26 18.93 1.05
C ALA A 101 4.03 19.52 2.25
N PRO A 102 5.38 19.52 2.24
CA PRO A 102 6.16 20.19 3.28
C PRO A 102 5.85 21.70 3.27
N THR A 103 6.01 22.37 4.42
CA THR A 103 5.66 23.79 4.57
C THR A 103 6.53 24.72 3.74
N ASN A 104 7.77 24.35 3.45
CA ASN A 104 8.72 25.17 2.70
C ASN A 104 8.78 24.79 1.21
N VAL A 105 7.63 24.76 0.54
CA VAL A 105 7.52 24.51 -0.90
C VAL A 105 6.67 25.58 -1.58
N SER A 106 6.84 25.74 -2.88
CA SER A 106 6.06 26.66 -3.71
C SER A 106 5.32 25.92 -4.81
N LYS A 107 4.27 26.56 -5.34
CA LYS A 107 3.51 26.07 -6.51
C LYS A 107 4.43 25.72 -7.69
N ASP A 108 5.49 26.50 -7.88
CA ASP A 108 6.35 26.44 -9.06
C ASP A 108 7.66 25.68 -8.83
N MET A 109 7.81 24.96 -7.70
CA MET A 109 9.04 24.25 -7.32
C MET A 109 9.54 23.21 -8.34
N TYR A 110 8.64 22.78 -9.24
CA TYR A 110 8.91 21.81 -10.31
C TYR A 110 9.00 22.43 -11.70
N LEU A 111 9.01 23.76 -11.81
CA LEU A 111 9.13 24.44 -13.10
C LEU A 111 10.58 24.85 -13.37
N ASP A 112 10.93 24.98 -14.65
CA ASP A 112 12.12 25.69 -15.10
C ASP A 112 11.88 27.21 -15.13
N GLU A 113 12.91 27.99 -15.47
CA GLU A 113 12.85 29.46 -15.53
C GLU A 113 11.86 29.98 -16.60
N LYS A 114 11.45 29.13 -17.54
CA LYS A 114 10.48 29.45 -18.60
C LYS A 114 9.07 29.00 -18.25
N GLY A 115 8.87 28.41 -17.07
CA GLY A 115 7.58 27.88 -16.62
C GLY A 115 7.23 26.49 -17.15
N ASN A 116 8.16 25.76 -17.78
CA ASN A 116 7.93 24.39 -18.21
C ASN A 116 8.15 23.40 -17.06
N ALA A 117 7.37 22.33 -17.03
CA ALA A 117 7.51 21.29 -16.00
C ALA A 117 8.81 20.49 -16.16
N ILE A 118 9.50 20.28 -15.04
CA ILE A 118 10.63 19.36 -14.91
C ILE A 118 10.12 18.10 -14.18
N THR A 119 9.49 17.19 -14.93
CA THR A 119 8.76 16.04 -14.39
C THR A 119 9.60 15.15 -13.47
N ASP A 120 10.88 14.95 -13.79
CA ASP A 120 11.79 14.12 -12.98
C ASP A 120 11.92 14.62 -11.54
N LYS A 121 11.85 15.94 -11.30
CA LYS A 121 11.92 16.51 -9.94
C LYS A 121 10.74 16.09 -9.07
N SER A 122 9.59 15.81 -9.67
CA SER A 122 8.37 15.34 -8.98
C SER A 122 8.26 13.82 -8.90
N LEU A 123 9.17 13.08 -9.53
CA LEU A 123 9.14 11.61 -9.57
C LEU A 123 10.31 10.97 -8.83
N PHE A 124 11.48 11.61 -8.85
CA PHE A 124 12.71 11.02 -8.36
C PHE A 124 13.43 11.90 -7.34
N GLY A 125 14.12 11.25 -6.40
CA GLY A 125 14.87 11.92 -5.35
C GLY A 125 13.99 12.55 -4.27
N ALA A 126 14.64 13.20 -3.31
CA ALA A 126 13.97 13.65 -2.09
C ALA A 126 13.02 14.84 -2.28
N LEU A 127 13.14 15.60 -3.38
CA LEU A 127 12.22 16.69 -3.67
C LEU A 127 10.81 16.17 -3.98
N ALA A 128 10.70 14.98 -4.57
CA ALA A 128 9.44 14.32 -4.90
C ALA A 128 8.67 13.78 -3.68
N SER A 129 9.26 13.85 -2.47
CA SER A 129 8.69 13.24 -1.27
C SER A 129 7.77 14.22 -0.52
N GLY A 130 6.52 13.80 -0.30
CA GLY A 130 5.65 14.41 0.71
C GLY A 130 5.98 13.92 2.12
N VAL A 131 5.45 14.60 3.14
CA VAL A 131 5.60 14.21 4.54
C VAL A 131 4.88 12.88 4.78
N PRO A 132 5.57 11.80 5.21
CA PRO A 132 4.98 10.47 5.30
C PRO A 132 3.86 10.35 6.34
N GLY A 133 2.81 9.59 6.01
CA GLY A 133 1.62 9.44 6.83
C GLY A 133 1.31 8.05 7.37
N SER A 134 1.87 7.00 6.76
CA SER A 134 1.52 5.61 7.08
C SER A 134 1.63 5.27 8.56
N VAL A 135 2.67 5.74 9.26
CA VAL A 135 2.86 5.42 10.68
C VAL A 135 1.81 6.10 11.57
N ASP A 136 1.55 7.40 11.37
CA ASP A 136 0.53 8.11 12.16
C ASP A 136 -0.88 7.53 11.89
N GLY A 137 -1.17 7.19 10.64
CA GLY A 137 -2.41 6.52 10.26
C GLY A 137 -2.62 5.21 11.01
N MET A 138 -1.62 4.32 11.04
CA MET A 138 -1.74 3.05 11.75
C MET A 138 -1.87 3.24 13.27
N VAL A 139 -1.13 4.17 13.86
CA VAL A 139 -1.25 4.49 15.30
C VAL A 139 -2.66 5.00 15.62
N GLN A 140 -3.21 5.91 14.81
CA GLN A 140 -4.57 6.41 15.01
C GLN A 140 -5.64 5.32 14.81
N ALA A 141 -5.48 4.44 13.82
CA ALA A 141 -6.38 3.32 13.60
C ALA A 141 -6.35 2.35 14.78
N HIS A 142 -5.16 2.01 15.29
CA HIS A 142 -4.99 1.16 16.46
C HIS A 142 -5.63 1.77 17.70
N ASN A 143 -5.38 3.05 17.99
CA ASN A 143 -5.95 3.72 19.16
C ASN A 143 -7.49 3.75 19.14
N LYS A 144 -8.09 3.85 17.95
CA LYS A 144 -9.55 3.95 17.81
C LYS A 144 -10.24 2.59 17.74
N TYR A 145 -9.63 1.61 17.10
CA TYR A 145 -10.27 0.35 16.75
C TYR A 145 -9.43 -0.90 16.99
N GLY A 146 -8.17 -0.77 17.39
CA GLY A 146 -7.33 -1.91 17.76
C GLY A 146 -7.89 -2.65 18.97
N LYS A 147 -7.64 -3.95 19.02
CA LYS A 147 -8.03 -4.83 20.13
C LYS A 147 -6.82 -5.51 20.77
N LEU A 148 -5.77 -5.78 19.99
CA LEU A 148 -4.53 -6.35 20.51
C LEU A 148 -3.64 -5.25 21.11
N ASP A 149 -2.59 -5.67 21.82
CA ASP A 149 -1.48 -4.77 22.14
C ASP A 149 -0.76 -4.39 20.84
N TRP A 150 -0.55 -3.09 20.60
CA TRP A 150 0.23 -2.51 19.49
C TRP A 150 1.49 -3.31 19.15
N LYS A 151 2.20 -3.81 20.16
CA LYS A 151 3.43 -4.57 19.95
C LYS A 151 3.20 -5.87 19.17
N LYS A 152 2.05 -6.52 19.37
CA LYS A 152 1.68 -7.75 18.66
C LYS A 152 1.47 -7.50 17.17
N ASP A 153 0.92 -6.35 16.80
CA ASP A 153 0.67 -6.02 15.40
C ASP A 153 1.98 -5.74 14.64
N LEU A 154 2.99 -5.15 15.31
CA LEU A 154 4.27 -4.78 14.68
C LEU A 154 5.32 -5.88 14.68
N GLN A 155 5.31 -6.78 15.67
CA GLN A 155 6.35 -7.79 15.81
C GLN A 155 6.58 -8.66 14.55
N PRO A 156 5.55 -9.09 13.81
CA PRO A 156 5.76 -9.89 12.59
C PRO A 156 6.59 -9.16 11.52
N ALA A 157 6.38 -7.84 11.36
CA ALA A 157 7.15 -7.05 10.40
C ALA A 157 8.61 -6.90 10.84
N ILE A 158 8.86 -6.71 12.14
CA ILE A 158 10.22 -6.67 12.70
C ILE A 158 10.92 -7.99 12.42
N ASP A 159 10.27 -9.12 12.71
CA ASP A 159 10.82 -10.45 12.47
C ASP A 159 11.18 -10.67 10.99
N LEU A 160 10.30 -10.28 10.06
CA LEU A 160 10.55 -10.35 8.62
C LEU A 160 11.75 -9.50 8.20
N ALA A 161 11.89 -8.29 8.78
CA ALA A 161 12.99 -7.40 8.45
C ALA A 161 14.34 -7.88 9.00
N GLU A 162 14.36 -8.47 10.21
CA GLU A 162 15.58 -8.97 10.86
C GLU A 162 16.05 -10.31 10.32
N LYS A 163 15.14 -11.27 10.24
CA LYS A 163 15.45 -12.64 9.79
C LYS A 163 15.59 -12.70 8.27
N GLY A 164 14.92 -11.77 7.57
CA GLY A 164 14.81 -11.72 6.13
C GLY A 164 13.71 -12.64 5.61
N PHE A 165 13.40 -12.50 4.32
CA PHE A 165 12.44 -13.33 3.61
C PHE A 165 12.99 -13.70 2.22
N PRO A 166 12.63 -14.88 1.68
CA PRO A 166 13.03 -15.27 0.34
C PRO A 166 12.28 -14.39 -0.68
N ILE A 167 13.02 -13.77 -1.60
CA ILE A 167 12.41 -12.95 -2.64
C ILE A 167 11.83 -13.80 -3.78
N THR A 168 10.75 -13.32 -4.39
CA THR A 168 10.14 -13.93 -5.57
C THR A 168 10.98 -13.68 -6.83
N PRO A 169 10.73 -14.39 -7.94
CA PRO A 169 11.38 -14.07 -9.22
C PRO A 169 11.11 -12.63 -9.65
N GLN A 170 9.85 -12.17 -9.56
CA GLN A 170 9.48 -10.80 -9.90
C GLN A 170 10.23 -9.77 -9.04
N GLN A 171 10.37 -10.01 -7.73
CA GLN A 171 11.13 -9.11 -6.86
C GLN A 171 12.61 -9.07 -7.24
N ALA A 172 13.21 -10.21 -7.59
CA ALA A 172 14.59 -10.24 -8.06
C ALA A 172 14.76 -9.37 -9.32
N ASP A 173 13.87 -9.51 -10.31
CA ASP A 173 13.89 -8.72 -11.53
C ASP A 173 13.69 -7.21 -11.27
N GLU A 174 12.75 -6.85 -10.39
CA GLU A 174 12.51 -5.46 -9.98
C GLU A 174 13.74 -4.85 -9.27
N LEU A 175 14.34 -5.57 -8.31
CA LEU A 175 15.51 -5.08 -7.59
C LEU A 175 16.73 -4.91 -8.52
N ASN A 176 16.94 -5.86 -9.42
CA ASN A 176 18.03 -5.81 -10.39
C ASN A 176 17.86 -4.67 -11.40
N SER A 177 16.66 -4.51 -11.96
CA SER A 177 16.36 -3.44 -12.92
C SER A 177 16.43 -2.04 -12.30
N ARG A 178 16.15 -1.91 -11.00
CA ARG A 178 16.24 -0.63 -10.25
C ARG A 178 17.59 -0.36 -9.62
N LYS A 179 18.59 -1.25 -9.78
CA LYS A 179 19.92 -1.12 -9.15
C LYS A 179 20.57 0.24 -9.44
N ALA A 180 20.53 0.69 -10.70
CA ALA A 180 21.11 1.97 -11.10
C ALA A 180 20.38 3.17 -10.44
N ASP A 181 19.05 3.13 -10.37
CA ASP A 181 18.25 4.16 -9.69
C ASP A 181 18.58 4.21 -8.19
N PHE A 182 18.67 3.05 -7.53
CA PHE A 182 19.06 3.00 -6.13
C PHE A 182 20.44 3.62 -5.90
N GLN A 183 21.43 3.30 -6.73
CA GLN A 183 22.77 3.87 -6.64
C GLN A 183 22.82 5.37 -6.96
N LYS A 184 21.97 5.84 -7.89
CA LYS A 184 21.88 7.26 -8.27
C LYS A 184 21.25 8.12 -7.19
N TYR A 185 20.16 7.64 -6.58
CA TYR A 185 19.34 8.46 -5.67
C TYR A 185 19.65 8.25 -4.19
N ASN A 186 20.46 7.25 -3.83
CA ASN A 186 20.90 7.02 -2.46
C ASN A 186 22.41 7.26 -2.34
N GLN A 187 22.80 8.09 -1.37
CA GLN A 187 24.22 8.32 -1.05
C GLN A 187 24.77 7.30 -0.05
N LEU A 188 23.89 6.53 0.59
CA LEU A 188 24.24 5.45 1.50
C LEU A 188 23.85 4.10 0.89
N PRO A 189 24.56 3.01 1.20
CA PRO A 189 24.15 1.67 0.81
C PRO A 189 22.73 1.36 1.28
N VAL A 190 21.95 0.72 0.42
CA VAL A 190 20.58 0.27 0.72
C VAL A 190 20.51 -1.26 0.63
N ALA A 191 19.64 -1.86 1.43
CA ALA A 191 19.43 -3.32 1.47
C ALA A 191 19.04 -3.94 0.11
N PHE A 192 18.56 -3.11 -0.83
CA PHE A 192 18.08 -3.49 -2.14
C PHE A 192 19.20 -3.65 -3.19
N VAL A 193 20.43 -3.23 -2.88
CA VAL A 193 21.58 -3.32 -3.78
C VAL A 193 22.62 -4.28 -3.21
N LYS A 194 23.07 -5.22 -4.04
CA LYS A 194 24.22 -6.08 -3.76
C LYS A 194 25.12 -6.21 -5.00
N GLU A 195 26.33 -6.72 -4.83
CA GLU A 195 27.29 -6.86 -5.94
C GLU A 195 26.76 -7.81 -7.02
N ALA A 196 26.41 -9.04 -6.62
CA ALA A 196 25.76 -10.02 -7.48
C ALA A 196 24.33 -9.62 -7.84
N GLN A 197 23.77 -10.23 -8.89
CA GLN A 197 22.35 -10.10 -9.18
C GLN A 197 21.52 -10.80 -8.09
N TRP A 198 20.38 -10.21 -7.74
CA TRP A 198 19.33 -10.90 -7.00
C TRP A 198 18.77 -12.05 -7.83
N LYS A 199 18.45 -13.15 -7.14
CA LYS A 199 17.82 -14.34 -7.70
C LYS A 199 16.64 -14.73 -6.82
N SER A 200 15.64 -15.38 -7.40
CA SER A 200 14.55 -15.94 -6.60
C SER A 200 15.08 -16.86 -5.50
N GLY A 201 14.50 -16.77 -4.32
CA GLY A 201 14.92 -17.51 -3.14
C GLY A 201 16.04 -16.86 -2.35
N ASP A 202 16.73 -15.85 -2.89
CA ASP A 202 17.69 -15.06 -2.12
C ASP A 202 17.00 -14.41 -0.93
N LEU A 203 17.71 -14.37 0.20
CA LEU A 203 17.18 -13.81 1.43
C LEU A 203 17.44 -12.30 1.50
N LEU A 204 16.37 -11.49 1.43
CA LEU A 204 16.46 -10.04 1.63
C LEU A 204 16.30 -9.71 3.11
N LYS A 205 17.36 -9.19 3.73
CA LYS A 205 17.38 -8.70 5.11
C LYS A 205 17.42 -7.18 5.15
N GLN A 206 16.71 -6.57 6.09
CA GLN A 206 16.59 -5.11 6.22
C GLN A 206 16.80 -4.69 7.70
N PRO A 207 18.03 -4.84 8.25
CA PRO A 207 18.28 -4.62 9.67
C PRO A 207 18.08 -3.16 10.11
N GLU A 208 18.30 -2.19 9.23
CA GLU A 208 18.02 -0.77 9.49
C GLU A 208 16.52 -0.52 9.58
N LEU A 209 15.72 -1.12 8.70
CA LEU A 209 14.26 -1.04 8.76
C LEU A 209 13.74 -1.71 10.04
N ALA A 210 14.30 -2.85 10.43
CA ALA A 210 13.94 -3.50 11.69
C ALA A 210 14.19 -2.60 12.90
N LYS A 211 15.32 -1.88 12.95
CA LYS A 211 15.59 -0.89 14.01
C LYS A 211 14.54 0.21 14.04
N THR A 212 14.16 0.74 12.87
CA THR A 212 13.07 1.72 12.74
C THR A 212 11.74 1.16 13.24
N LEU A 213 11.37 -0.05 12.82
CA LEU A 213 10.12 -0.70 13.25
C LEU A 213 10.10 -0.98 14.75
N LYS A 214 11.24 -1.33 15.37
CA LYS A 214 11.35 -1.46 16.84
C LYS A 214 11.09 -0.14 17.56
N LEU A 215 11.62 0.98 17.03
CA LEU A 215 11.32 2.31 17.59
C LEU A 215 9.83 2.65 17.49
N ILE A 216 9.19 2.33 16.37
CA ILE A 216 7.74 2.52 16.18
C ILE A 216 6.94 1.61 17.13
N ARG A 217 7.36 0.36 17.31
CA ARG A 217 6.75 -0.58 18.27
C ARG A 217 6.82 -0.05 19.70
N ASP A 218 7.98 0.48 20.09
CA ASP A 218 8.25 0.83 21.49
C ASP A 218 7.79 2.25 21.85
N LYS A 219 7.70 3.15 20.87
CA LYS A 219 7.37 4.58 21.08
C LYS A 219 6.15 5.06 20.30
N GLY A 220 5.45 4.16 19.59
CA GLY A 220 4.33 4.50 18.73
C GLY A 220 4.71 5.55 17.68
N ARG A 221 3.89 6.59 17.55
CA ARG A 221 4.11 7.72 16.64
C ARG A 221 5.50 8.38 16.82
N ALA A 222 5.91 8.61 18.06
CA ALA A 222 7.20 9.25 18.36
C ALA A 222 8.41 8.40 17.90
N GLY A 223 8.21 7.11 17.67
CA GLY A 223 9.23 6.24 17.10
C GLY A 223 9.63 6.58 15.65
N PHE A 224 8.79 7.31 14.91
CA PHE A 224 9.03 7.72 13.53
C PHE A 224 9.17 9.24 13.38
N TYR A 225 8.23 10.00 13.95
CA TYR A 225 8.15 11.45 13.75
C TYR A 225 9.04 12.26 14.71
N GLU A 226 9.71 11.57 15.64
CA GLU A 226 10.65 12.17 16.59
C GLU A 226 11.91 11.31 16.75
N GLY A 227 12.85 11.79 17.56
CA GLY A 227 14.02 11.01 17.96
C GLY A 227 14.94 10.61 16.78
N PRO A 228 15.58 9.43 16.85
CA PRO A 228 16.58 9.02 15.88
C PRO A 228 16.07 8.89 14.43
N VAL A 229 14.83 8.43 14.25
CA VAL A 229 14.25 8.25 12.90
C VAL A 229 13.99 9.60 12.24
N ALA A 230 13.34 10.54 12.96
CA ALA A 230 13.16 11.89 12.45
C ALA A 230 14.50 12.58 12.16
N ALA A 231 15.49 12.43 13.04
CA ALA A 231 16.83 12.97 12.80
C ALA A 231 17.49 12.39 11.54
N ALA A 232 17.32 11.08 11.28
CA ALA A 232 17.82 10.43 10.07
C ALA A 232 17.10 10.94 8.81
N ILE A 233 15.78 11.14 8.86
CA ILE A 233 15.00 11.74 7.76
C ILE A 233 15.53 13.15 7.44
N ILE A 234 15.71 14.01 8.45
CA ILE A 234 16.22 15.38 8.23
C ILE A 234 17.65 15.38 7.71
N SER A 235 18.50 14.48 8.21
CA SER A 235 19.84 14.28 7.67
C SER A 235 19.79 13.90 6.18
N ALA A 236 18.91 12.95 5.82
CA ALA A 236 18.68 12.55 4.44
C ALA A 236 18.27 13.72 3.56
N MET A 237 17.23 14.47 3.96
CA MET A 237 16.77 15.66 3.24
C MET A 237 17.91 16.65 2.98
N LYS A 238 18.82 16.86 3.95
CA LYS A 238 19.95 17.77 3.78
C LYS A 238 20.92 17.31 2.68
N TYR A 239 21.36 16.05 2.71
CA TYR A 239 22.36 15.59 1.72
C TYR A 239 21.75 15.26 0.35
N THR A 240 20.44 14.96 0.27
CA THR A 240 19.71 14.72 -0.99
C THR A 240 18.96 15.95 -1.53
N LYS A 241 19.15 17.13 -0.92
CA LYS A 241 18.46 18.39 -1.30
C LYS A 241 16.93 18.30 -1.28
N GLY A 242 16.38 17.55 -0.33
CA GLY A 242 14.95 17.48 -0.03
C GLY A 242 14.48 18.65 0.85
N VAL A 243 13.17 18.73 1.07
CA VAL A 243 12.50 19.90 1.67
C VAL A 243 11.65 19.60 2.90
N ILE A 244 11.55 18.33 3.33
CA ILE A 244 10.86 17.96 4.58
C ILE A 244 11.67 18.49 5.78
N SER A 245 11.04 19.31 6.61
CA SER A 245 11.62 19.84 7.84
C SER A 245 11.20 19.04 9.08
N LYS A 246 11.88 19.30 10.20
CA LYS A 246 11.52 18.70 11.50
C LYS A 246 10.10 19.09 11.92
N GLU A 247 9.71 20.33 11.61
CA GLU A 247 8.38 20.85 11.96
C GLU A 247 7.29 20.19 11.11
N ASP A 248 7.58 19.87 9.84
CA ASP A 248 6.68 19.12 8.98
C ASP A 248 6.39 17.72 9.55
N LEU A 249 7.43 16.99 9.98
CA LEU A 249 7.28 15.68 10.62
C LEU A 249 6.47 15.80 11.92
N LYS A 250 6.80 16.78 12.76
CA LYS A 250 6.13 17.00 14.03
C LYS A 250 4.63 17.26 13.84
N ASN A 251 4.27 18.09 12.87
CA ASN A 251 2.90 18.54 12.63
C ASN A 251 2.07 17.64 11.70
N TYR A 252 2.65 16.55 11.19
CA TYR A 252 1.89 15.59 10.40
C TYR A 252 0.82 14.90 11.26
N HIS A 253 -0.42 14.90 10.80
CA HIS A 253 -1.49 14.11 11.41
C HIS A 253 -2.42 13.58 10.34
N ALA A 254 -2.72 12.29 10.42
CA ALA A 254 -3.80 11.65 9.70
C ALA A 254 -5.15 12.18 10.19
N VAL A 255 -6.18 12.11 9.35
CA VAL A 255 -7.47 12.75 9.55
C VAL A 255 -8.59 11.74 9.39
N TRP A 256 -9.41 11.58 10.42
CA TRP A 256 -10.68 10.85 10.28
C TRP A 256 -11.66 11.67 9.46
N ARG A 257 -12.22 11.05 8.42
CA ARG A 257 -13.18 11.68 7.52
C ARG A 257 -14.45 10.85 7.44
N LYS A 258 -15.58 11.53 7.23
CA LYS A 258 -16.86 10.89 6.91
C LYS A 258 -16.75 10.27 5.51
N PRO A 259 -17.07 8.99 5.31
CA PRO A 259 -17.03 8.36 3.99
C PRO A 259 -17.95 9.05 2.99
N VAL A 260 -17.59 8.99 1.70
CA VAL A 260 -18.57 9.18 0.62
C VAL A 260 -19.38 7.90 0.53
N THR A 261 -20.70 8.05 0.41
CA THR A 261 -21.59 6.89 0.26
C THR A 261 -22.61 7.16 -0.83
N GLY A 262 -22.88 6.14 -1.64
CA GLY A 262 -23.92 6.15 -2.66
C GLY A 262 -24.69 4.84 -2.65
N MET A 263 -25.84 4.83 -3.32
CA MET A 263 -26.59 3.61 -3.59
C MET A 263 -26.40 3.25 -5.06
N TYR A 264 -26.06 1.98 -5.33
CA TYR A 264 -26.10 1.41 -6.66
C TYR A 264 -26.97 0.16 -6.62
N GLN A 265 -28.13 0.22 -7.28
CA GLN A 265 -29.21 -0.75 -7.08
C GLN A 265 -29.54 -0.87 -5.58
N ASN A 266 -29.58 -2.11 -5.05
CA ASN A 266 -29.86 -2.38 -3.64
C ASN A 266 -28.59 -2.39 -2.77
N TYR A 267 -27.44 -1.97 -3.30
CA TYR A 267 -26.16 -1.99 -2.58
C TYR A 267 -25.73 -0.59 -2.15
N LYS A 268 -25.31 -0.49 -0.90
CA LYS A 268 -24.64 0.70 -0.38
C LYS A 268 -23.14 0.63 -0.71
N VAL A 269 -22.67 1.57 -1.52
CA VAL A 269 -21.25 1.77 -1.82
C VAL A 269 -20.68 2.75 -0.80
N ILE A 270 -19.54 2.40 -0.19
CA ILE A 270 -18.83 3.21 0.80
C ILE A 270 -17.40 3.39 0.29
N SER A 271 -16.95 4.63 0.12
CA SER A 271 -15.63 4.92 -0.43
C SER A 271 -14.98 6.14 0.26
N MET A 272 -13.73 6.39 -0.13
CA MET A 272 -12.90 7.45 0.42
C MET A 272 -13.34 8.84 -0.10
N PRO A 273 -13.58 9.84 0.78
CA PRO A 273 -13.80 11.23 0.37
C PRO A 273 -12.50 11.90 -0.10
N PRO A 274 -12.58 13.17 -0.58
CA PRO A 274 -11.41 14.03 -0.71
C PRO A 274 -10.51 13.95 0.54
N PRO A 275 -9.18 13.83 0.35
CA PRO A 275 -8.43 14.19 -0.86
C PRO A 275 -8.37 13.11 -1.95
N SER A 276 -8.99 11.94 -1.76
CA SER A 276 -9.17 10.97 -2.84
C SER A 276 -10.26 11.43 -3.80
N SER A 277 -10.01 11.33 -5.10
CA SER A 277 -11.01 11.52 -6.15
C SER A 277 -11.71 10.23 -6.56
N GLY A 278 -11.28 9.06 -6.06
CA GLY A 278 -11.77 7.77 -6.55
C GLY A 278 -13.16 7.37 -6.06
N GLY A 279 -13.66 7.98 -4.98
CA GLY A 279 -14.97 7.66 -4.40
C GLY A 279 -16.15 8.48 -4.91
N ILE A 280 -15.89 9.64 -5.54
CA ILE A 280 -16.89 10.55 -6.14
C ILE A 280 -17.21 10.08 -7.55
#